data_AF-A0A5C6XUV8-F1
#
_entry.id   AF-A0A5C6XUV8-F1
#
_cell.length_a   1.000
_cell.length_b   1.000
_cell.length_c   1.000
_cell.angle_alpha   90.00
_cell.angle_beta   90.00
_cell.angle_gamma   90.00
#
_symmetry.space_group_name_H-M   'P 1'
#
loop_
_entity.id
_entity.type
_entity.pdbx_description
1 polymer ?
#
loop_
_entity_poly.entity_id
_entity_poly.type
_entity_poly.pdbx_seq_one_letter_code
_entity_poly.pdbx_strand_id
1 'polypeptide(L)'
;MAISDLYTSGQHKQEIGHFANIVKIAKADGEISEIEKELLIRAGKNLNITLEESILILTSPEKYPTNPPVSYDDRIERLYRLTRMIMADGEAKLVEVKMMQKIAVGLHFSVDNAEKVCDEAIYLVKNNNDLADFTAAIRKVDRA
;
A
#
# COMPACT_ATOMS: atom_id res chain seq x y z
N MET A 1 11.46 9.49 -25.44
CA MET A 1 11.55 8.31 -24.57
C MET A 1 12.87 8.38 -23.84
N ALA A 2 12.85 8.30 -22.51
CA ALA A 2 14.04 8.43 -21.69
C ALA A 2 14.73 7.06 -21.53
N ILE A 3 16.05 7.08 -21.43
CA ILE A 3 16.95 5.93 -21.33
C ILE A 3 16.58 4.95 -20.18
N SER A 4 15.71 5.34 -19.24
CA SER A 4 15.31 4.49 -18.10
C SER A 4 14.40 3.31 -18.48
N ASP A 5 13.69 3.36 -19.60
CA ASP A 5 12.77 2.27 -20.01
C ASP A 5 13.50 0.96 -20.37
N LEU A 6 14.82 1.02 -20.60
CA LEU A 6 15.65 -0.07 -21.10
C LEU A 6 16.17 -1.04 -20.03
N TYR A 7 16.08 -0.69 -18.74
CA TYR A 7 16.67 -1.49 -17.65
C TYR A 7 15.68 -1.97 -16.59
N THR A 8 14.40 -1.61 -16.70
CA THR A 8 13.40 -2.00 -15.73
C THR A 8 12.81 -3.37 -16.08
N SER A 9 13.13 -4.38 -15.27
CA SER A 9 12.50 -5.71 -15.36
C SER A 9 10.97 -5.60 -15.25
N GLY A 10 10.23 -6.58 -15.77
CA GLY A 10 8.77 -6.59 -15.69
C GLY A 10 8.26 -6.47 -14.24
N GLN A 11 8.98 -7.05 -13.28
CA GLN A 11 8.69 -6.97 -11.85
C GLN A 11 8.84 -5.54 -11.30
N HIS A 12 9.94 -4.85 -11.62
CA HIS A 12 10.17 -3.48 -11.15
C HIS A 12 9.13 -2.51 -11.74
N LYS A 13 8.67 -2.74 -12.98
CA LYS A 13 7.54 -1.97 -13.55
C LYS A 13 6.24 -2.18 -12.75
N GLN A 14 5.99 -3.40 -12.28
CA GLN A 14 4.83 -3.70 -11.44
C GLN A 14 4.95 -3.04 -10.06
N GLU A 15 6.14 -3.02 -9.48
CA GLU A 15 6.43 -2.35 -8.20
C GLU A 15 6.24 -0.83 -8.31
N ILE A 16 6.82 -0.19 -9.34
CA ILE A 16 6.58 1.22 -9.66
C ILE A 16 5.08 1.51 -9.80
N GLY A 17 4.36 0.67 -10.55
CA GLY A 17 2.92 0.86 -10.75
C GLY A 17 2.11 0.67 -9.47
N HIS A 18 2.55 -0.22 -8.57
CA HIS A 18 1.93 -0.38 -7.27
C HIS A 18 2.18 0.84 -6.38
N PHE A 19 3.41 1.32 -6.31
CA PHE A 19 3.78 2.48 -5.51
C PHE A 19 3.11 3.76 -6.02
N ALA A 20 3.09 3.97 -7.34
CA ALA A 20 2.36 5.08 -7.95
C ALA A 20 0.88 5.09 -7.55
N ASN A 21 0.24 3.91 -7.45
CA ASN A 21 -1.14 3.82 -6.99
C ASN A 21 -1.29 4.26 -5.53
N ILE A 22 -0.37 3.83 -4.65
CA ILE A 22 -0.34 4.23 -3.24
C ILE A 22 -0.19 5.75 -3.11
N VAL A 23 0.76 6.34 -3.86
CA VAL A 23 0.99 7.80 -3.84
C VAL A 23 -0.22 8.57 -4.35
N LYS A 24 -0.90 8.10 -5.41
CA LYS A 24 -2.14 8.73 -5.90
C LYS A 24 -3.25 8.74 -4.85
N ILE A 25 -3.42 7.62 -4.14
CA ILE A 25 -4.42 7.53 -3.06
C ILE A 25 -4.05 8.47 -1.91
N ALA A 26 -2.78 8.49 -1.50
CA ALA A 26 -2.32 9.37 -0.43
C ALA A 26 -2.50 10.86 -0.76
N LYS A 27 -2.35 11.25 -2.04
CA LYS A 27 -2.56 12.61 -2.54
C LYS A 27 -4.02 13.02 -2.76
N ALA A 28 -4.99 12.10 -2.63
CA ALA A 28 -6.37 12.38 -3.01
C ALA A 28 -6.97 13.56 -2.23
N ASP A 29 -6.54 13.77 -0.98
CA ASP A 29 -7.06 14.81 -0.10
C ASP A 29 -6.23 16.12 -0.15
N GLY A 30 -5.28 16.22 -1.08
CA GLY A 30 -4.42 17.39 -1.26
C GLY A 30 -2.94 17.10 -0.98
N GLU A 31 -2.37 17.81 -0.01
CA GLU A 31 -0.93 17.77 0.26
C GLU A 31 -0.55 16.58 1.14
N ILE A 32 0.56 15.91 0.78
CA ILE A 32 1.19 14.87 1.60
C ILE A 32 1.96 15.59 2.73
N SER A 33 1.64 15.28 3.98
CA SER A 33 2.41 15.76 5.13
C SER A 33 3.81 15.13 5.19
N GLU A 34 4.78 15.75 5.87
CA GLU A 34 6.13 15.17 5.99
C GLU A 34 6.12 13.76 6.61
N ILE A 35 5.19 13.48 7.54
CA ILE A 35 5.06 12.16 8.14
C ILE A 35 4.52 11.13 7.13
N GLU A 36 3.54 11.51 6.31
CA GLU A 36 3.03 10.65 5.23
C GLU A 36 4.10 10.41 4.16
N LYS A 37 4.93 11.40 3.87
CA LYS A 37 6.06 11.28 2.93
C LYS A 37 7.11 10.28 3.43
N GLU A 38 7.44 10.29 4.72
CA GLU A 38 8.32 9.28 5.32
C GLU A 38 7.73 7.87 5.18
N LEU A 39 6.42 7.72 5.42
CA LEU A 39 5.74 6.43 5.23
C LEU A 39 5.80 5.99 3.76
N LEU A 40 5.57 6.89 2.81
CA LEU A 40 5.62 6.58 1.38
C LEU A 40 7.04 6.22 0.94
N ILE A 41 8.08 6.89 1.43
CA ILE A 41 9.47 6.50 1.14
C ILE A 41 9.77 5.09 1.66
N ARG A 42 9.26 4.74 2.86
CA ARG A 42 9.36 3.38 3.40
C ARG A 42 8.63 2.36 2.52
N ALA A 43 7.45 2.73 2.01
CA ALA A 43 6.69 1.90 1.08
C ALA A 43 7.41 1.67 -0.25
N GLY A 44 8.03 2.71 -0.81
CA GLY A 44 8.87 2.59 -2.00
C GLY A 44 10.01 1.60 -1.79
N LYS A 45 10.74 1.73 -0.67
CA LYS A 45 11.83 0.82 -0.32
C LYS A 45 11.39 -0.64 -0.22
N ASN A 46 10.21 -0.91 0.36
CA ASN A 46 9.66 -2.26 0.48
C ASN A 46 9.17 -2.85 -0.85
N LEU A 47 8.96 -2.00 -1.85
CA LEU A 47 8.67 -2.37 -3.23
C LEU A 47 9.93 -2.37 -4.10
N ASN A 48 11.13 -2.40 -3.51
CA ASN A 48 12.41 -2.34 -4.23
C ASN A 48 12.60 -1.10 -5.11
N ILE A 49 11.90 -0.01 -4.79
CA ILE A 49 11.99 1.28 -5.50
C ILE A 49 13.07 2.12 -4.81
N THR A 50 13.96 2.73 -5.60
CA THR A 50 15.01 3.58 -5.04
C THR A 50 14.44 4.88 -4.46
N LEU A 51 15.24 5.61 -3.68
CA LEU A 51 14.83 6.91 -3.15
C LEU A 51 14.58 7.91 -4.29
N GLU A 52 15.43 7.90 -5.31
CA GLU A 52 15.32 8.77 -6.48
C GLU A 52 14.03 8.50 -7.25
N GLU A 53 13.73 7.22 -7.50
CA GLU A 53 12.47 6.81 -8.13
C GLU A 53 11.26 7.19 -7.27
N SER A 54 11.36 6.99 -5.96
CA SER A 54 10.31 7.36 -5.03
C SER A 54 10.02 8.87 -5.08
N ILE A 55 11.05 9.71 -5.12
CA ILE A 55 10.92 11.17 -5.23
C ILE A 55 10.27 11.57 -6.57
N LEU A 56 10.64 10.92 -7.67
CA LEU A 56 10.04 11.19 -8.98
C LEU A 56 8.55 10.83 -9.00
N ILE A 57 8.19 9.67 -8.43
CA ILE A 57 6.80 9.22 -8.32
C ILE A 57 6.00 10.09 -7.35
N LEU A 58 6.58 10.51 -6.23
CA LEU A 58 5.96 11.45 -5.29
C LEU A 58 5.66 12.80 -5.96
N THR A 59 6.53 13.26 -6.85
CA THR A 59 6.37 14.55 -7.55
C THR A 59 5.29 14.49 -8.62
N SER A 60 5.27 13.42 -9.44
CA SER A 60 4.38 13.29 -10.59
C SER A 60 3.83 11.85 -10.73
N PRO A 61 2.99 11.38 -9.80
CA PRO A 61 2.53 9.99 -9.79
C PRO A 61 1.65 9.64 -11.02
N GLU A 62 0.99 10.63 -11.62
CA GLU A 62 0.17 10.51 -12.83
C GLU A 62 0.94 10.03 -14.06
N LYS A 63 2.27 10.26 -14.11
CA LYS A 63 3.14 9.83 -15.21
C LYS A 63 3.38 8.32 -15.23
N TYR A 64 3.07 7.63 -14.12
CA TYR A 64 3.32 6.22 -13.96
C TYR A 64 2.02 5.43 -14.12
N PRO A 65 1.99 4.40 -15.00
CA PRO A 65 0.84 3.53 -15.12
C PRO A 65 0.67 2.77 -13.81
N THR A 66 -0.55 2.80 -13.27
CA THR A 66 -0.89 2.05 -12.07
C THR A 66 -1.14 0.60 -12.43
N ASN A 67 -0.69 -0.31 -11.57
CA ASN A 67 -1.03 -1.73 -11.68
C ASN A 67 -2.03 -2.07 -10.57
N PRO A 68 -3.35 -1.97 -10.79
CA PRO A 68 -4.34 -2.37 -9.79
C PRO A 68 -4.32 -3.89 -9.56
N PRO A 69 -4.70 -4.38 -8.38
CA PRO A 69 -4.85 -5.81 -8.14
C PRO A 69 -5.97 -6.38 -9.03
N VAL A 70 -5.75 -7.55 -9.64
CA VAL A 70 -6.72 -8.13 -10.58
C VAL A 70 -7.75 -9.00 -9.85
N SER A 71 -7.35 -9.67 -8.78
CA SER A 71 -8.21 -10.53 -7.98
C SER A 71 -8.54 -9.91 -6.61
N TYR A 72 -9.53 -10.48 -5.92
CA TYR A 72 -9.82 -10.11 -4.53
C TYR A 72 -8.68 -10.54 -3.59
N ASP A 73 -8.04 -11.66 -3.88
CA ASP A 73 -6.93 -12.17 -3.08
C ASP A 73 -5.69 -11.29 -3.23
N ASP A 74 -5.46 -10.74 -4.42
CA ASP A 74 -4.38 -9.77 -4.65
C ASP A 74 -4.61 -8.47 -3.84
N ARG A 75 -5.88 -8.06 -3.64
CA ARG A 75 -6.21 -6.88 -2.80
C ARG A 75 -5.84 -7.17 -1.35
N ILE A 76 -6.20 -8.35 -0.86
CA ILE A 76 -5.88 -8.80 0.50
C ILE A 76 -4.37 -8.96 0.67
N GLU A 77 -3.66 -9.51 -0.30
CA GLU A 77 -2.21 -9.65 -0.25
C GLU A 77 -1.52 -8.28 -0.19
N ARG A 78 -1.99 -7.29 -0.97
CA ARG A 78 -1.49 -5.91 -0.87
C ARG A 78 -1.75 -5.31 0.50
N LEU A 79 -2.93 -5.52 1.07
CA LEU A 79 -3.25 -5.08 2.43
C LEU A 79 -2.31 -5.75 3.44
N TYR A 80 -2.05 -7.06 3.32
CA TYR A 80 -1.14 -7.79 4.19
C TYR A 80 0.28 -7.22 4.15
N ARG A 81 0.84 -7.04 2.94
CA ARG A 81 2.18 -6.47 2.76
C ARG A 81 2.28 -5.04 3.32
N LEU A 82 1.27 -4.21 3.08
CA LEU A 82 1.17 -2.86 3.63
C LEU A 82 1.14 -2.87 5.17
N THR A 83 0.32 -3.75 5.75
CA THR A 83 0.19 -3.88 7.20
C THR A 83 1.50 -4.32 7.84
N ARG A 84 2.18 -5.30 7.26
CA ARG A 84 3.51 -5.78 7.70
C ARG A 84 4.55 -4.68 7.68
N MET A 85 4.51 -3.79 6.68
CA MET A 85 5.38 -2.62 6.62
C MET A 85 5.10 -1.62 7.74
N ILE A 86 3.83 -1.27 7.95
CA ILE A 86 3.43 -0.29 8.97
C ILE A 86 3.81 -0.81 10.35
N MET A 87 3.56 -2.09 10.60
CA MET A 87 3.85 -2.76 11.87
C MET A 87 5.32 -3.19 12.04
N ALA A 88 6.23 -2.77 11.15
CA ALA A 88 7.64 -3.20 11.21
C ALA A 88 8.33 -2.78 12.52
N ASP A 89 7.91 -1.64 13.09
CA ASP A 89 8.43 -1.11 14.35
C ASP A 89 7.63 -1.63 15.58
N GLY A 90 6.67 -2.54 15.37
CA GLY A 90 5.85 -3.16 16.42
C GLY A 90 4.58 -2.39 16.81
N GLU A 91 4.44 -1.14 16.38
CA GLU A 91 3.26 -0.29 16.58
C GLU A 91 2.88 0.44 15.29
N ALA A 92 1.58 0.66 15.08
CA ALA A 92 1.06 1.51 14.01
C ALA A 92 0.62 2.85 14.61
N LYS A 93 1.21 3.96 14.13
CA LYS A 93 0.82 5.30 14.53
C LYS A 93 -0.49 5.70 13.85
N LEU A 94 -1.25 6.61 14.48
CA LEU A 94 -2.56 7.07 13.97
C LEU A 94 -2.52 7.54 12.51
N VAL A 95 -1.46 8.25 12.11
CA VAL A 95 -1.27 8.72 10.73
C VAL A 95 -1.09 7.57 9.73
N GLU A 96 -0.41 6.49 10.14
CA GLU A 96 -0.16 5.32 9.31
C GLU A 96 -1.44 4.50 9.16
N VAL A 97 -2.20 4.34 10.25
CA VAL A 97 -3.53 3.70 10.23
C VAL A 97 -4.49 4.47 9.31
N LYS A 98 -4.51 5.81 9.39
CA LYS A 98 -5.32 6.63 8.49
C LYS A 98 -4.94 6.46 7.02
N MET A 99 -3.64 6.44 6.70
CA MET A 99 -3.22 6.19 5.32
C MET A 99 -3.60 4.77 4.87
N MET A 100 -3.44 3.78 5.75
CA MET A 100 -3.81 2.39 5.50
C MET A 100 -5.31 2.25 5.17
N GLN A 101 -6.18 2.94 5.89
CA GLN A 101 -7.63 2.97 5.62
C GLN A 101 -7.94 3.56 4.25
N LYS A 102 -7.28 4.68 3.87
CA LYS A 102 -7.43 5.26 2.52
C LYS A 102 -7.00 4.27 1.43
N ILE A 103 -5.88 3.58 1.65
CA ILE A 103 -5.37 2.57 0.72
C ILE A 103 -6.33 1.37 0.65
N ALA A 104 -6.90 0.92 1.76
CA ALA A 104 -7.90 -0.15 1.78
C ALA A 104 -9.13 0.22 0.92
N VAL A 105 -9.66 1.44 1.07
CA VAL A 105 -10.73 1.94 0.19
C VAL A 105 -10.29 1.97 -1.28
N GLY A 106 -9.06 2.42 -1.56
CA GLY A 106 -8.50 2.40 -2.92
C GLY A 106 -8.28 0.99 -3.50
N LEU A 107 -8.11 -0.01 -2.64
CA LEU A 107 -8.11 -1.44 -2.99
C LEU A 107 -9.53 -2.00 -3.14
N HIS A 108 -10.56 -1.17 -2.99
CA HIS A 108 -11.99 -1.47 -3.04
C HIS A 108 -12.48 -2.44 -1.96
N PHE A 109 -11.90 -2.37 -0.76
CA PHE A 109 -12.62 -2.81 0.43
C PHE A 109 -13.81 -1.87 0.68
N SER A 110 -14.88 -2.37 1.29
CA SER A 110 -16.06 -1.53 1.56
C SER A 110 -15.69 -0.34 2.44
N VAL A 111 -16.20 0.85 2.11
CA VAL A 111 -15.95 2.07 2.91
C VAL A 111 -16.44 1.88 4.35
N ASP A 112 -17.58 1.22 4.52
CA ASP A 112 -18.18 0.97 5.84
C ASP A 112 -17.37 -0.03 6.68
N ASN A 113 -16.55 -0.87 6.03
CA ASN A 113 -15.74 -1.89 6.69
C ASN A 113 -14.24 -1.58 6.67
N ALA A 114 -13.78 -0.52 5.97
CA ALA A 114 -12.36 -0.22 5.81
C ALA A 114 -11.64 -0.06 7.15
N GLU A 115 -12.27 0.60 8.13
CA GLU A 115 -11.75 0.73 9.49
C GLU A 115 -11.58 -0.64 10.16
N LYS A 116 -12.64 -1.47 10.19
CA LYS A 116 -12.61 -2.82 10.77
C LYS A 116 -11.60 -3.74 10.09
N VAL A 117 -11.52 -3.65 8.76
CA VAL A 117 -10.56 -4.41 7.94
C VAL A 117 -9.13 -4.02 8.31
N CYS A 118 -8.85 -2.73 8.51
CA CYS A 118 -7.54 -2.27 8.95
C CYS A 118 -7.20 -2.70 10.37
N ASP A 119 -8.15 -2.61 11.30
CA ASP A 119 -7.96 -3.03 12.69
C ASP A 119 -7.68 -4.54 12.78
N GLU A 120 -8.46 -5.35 12.06
CA GLU A 120 -8.26 -6.79 11.98
C GLU A 120 -6.90 -7.11 11.35
N ALA A 121 -6.53 -6.42 10.27
CA ALA A 121 -5.23 -6.61 9.63
C ALA A 121 -4.07 -6.35 10.59
N ILE A 122 -4.11 -5.23 11.33
CA ILE A 122 -3.11 -4.86 12.33
C ILE A 122 -3.05 -5.92 13.43
N TYR A 123 -4.20 -6.38 13.92
CA TYR A 123 -4.28 -7.44 14.92
C TYR A 123 -3.64 -8.74 14.43
N LEU A 124 -3.95 -9.18 13.22
CA LEU A 124 -3.41 -10.42 12.64
C LEU A 124 -1.89 -10.36 12.48
N VAL A 125 -1.37 -9.24 11.97
CA VAL A 125 0.07 -9.02 11.82
C VAL A 125 0.77 -8.97 13.18
N LYS A 126 0.20 -8.28 14.17
CA LYS A 126 0.73 -8.23 15.54
C LYS A 126 0.85 -9.61 16.17
N ASN A 127 -0.07 -10.52 15.83
CA ASN A 127 -0.07 -11.90 16.31
C ASN A 127 0.71 -12.88 15.40
N ASN A 128 1.49 -12.37 14.44
CA ASN A 128 2.32 -13.15 13.51
C ASN A 128 1.54 -14.18 12.68
N ASN A 129 0.27 -13.89 12.35
CA ASN A 129 -0.51 -14.74 11.44
C ASN A 129 0.11 -14.72 10.03
N ASP A 130 0.04 -15.86 9.34
CA ASP A 130 0.51 -15.96 7.96
C ASP A 130 -0.52 -15.40 6.96
N LEU A 131 -0.15 -15.38 5.68
CA LEU A 131 -1.03 -14.85 4.63
C LEU A 131 -2.33 -15.65 4.48
N ALA A 132 -2.31 -16.96 4.74
CA ALA A 132 -3.49 -17.81 4.58
C ALA A 132 -4.52 -17.50 5.67
N ASP A 133 -4.08 -17.46 6.92
CA ASP A 133 -4.92 -17.09 8.07
C ASP A 133 -5.41 -15.63 7.94
N PHE A 134 -4.52 -14.73 7.53
CA PHE A 134 -4.86 -13.34 7.27
C PHE A 134 -5.97 -13.23 6.22
N THR A 135 -5.85 -13.97 5.12
CA THR A 135 -6.83 -13.94 4.04
C THR A 135 -8.19 -14.48 4.49
N ALA A 136 -8.20 -15.57 5.25
CA ALA A 136 -9.43 -16.13 5.78
C ALA A 136 -10.16 -15.18 6.74
N ALA A 137 -9.44 -14.45 7.58
CA ALA A 137 -10.00 -13.49 8.53
C ALA A 137 -10.53 -12.23 7.83
N ILE A 138 -9.75 -11.60 6.95
CA ILE A 138 -10.18 -10.38 6.24
C ILE A 138 -11.43 -10.63 5.39
N ARG A 139 -11.54 -11.79 4.73
CA ARG A 139 -12.74 -12.18 3.98
C ARG A 139 -14.00 -12.20 4.83
N LYS A 140 -13.90 -12.58 6.10
CA LYS A 140 -15.04 -12.61 7.03
C LYS A 140 -15.43 -11.19 7.45
N VAL A 141 -14.44 -10.33 7.72
CA VAL A 141 -14.67 -8.96 8.19
C VAL A 141 -15.22 -8.06 7.09
N ASP A 142 -14.68 -8.12 5.87
CA ASP A 142 -15.11 -7.25 4.76
C ASP A 142 -16.51 -7.63 4.24
N ARG A 143 -16.91 -8.90 4.37
CA ARG A 143 -18.24 -9.40 3.96
C ARG A 143 -19.29 -9.40 5.07
N ALA A 144 -18.94 -8.96 6.28
CA ALA A 144 -19.84 -8.83 7.42
C ALA A 144 -20.57 -7.49 7.39
#